data_AF-A0A931TAE8-F1
#
_entry.id   AF-A0A931TAE8-F1
#
_cell.length_a   1.000
_cell.length_b   1.000
_cell.length_c   1.000
_cell.angle_alpha   90.00
_cell.angle_beta   90.00
_cell.angle_gamma   90.00
#
_symmetry.space_group_name_H-M   'P 1'
#
loop_
_entity.id
_entity.type
_entity.pdbx_description
1 polymer ?
#
loop_
_entity_poly.entity_id
_entity_poly.type
_entity_poly.pdbx_seq_one_letter_code
_entity_poly.pdbx_strand_id
1 'polypeptide(L)'
;MAPHTPPPLGSGPGDPGRCSISGSVAGLDTGRRTATTLGCGPAAEAASSVSRSRKGTATEGVVIASVEPRTPAARAGLSAGDRIVAVNGQTLRDAIDFQFHAADDRLELLVERDQALLPPIALTRRGPDLGVTLAAPRPGEIATCANKCVFCFVHQLPRGLRKSLYVKDDDYRLSFLHGNYITLSDLDETALARIVEQRLSPLYISVHATDPALRHRLLGRPRHSAEILPRMERLAKAAIRMHAQIVLCPDLNDGEQLRRTVFDLVPLHPHVTTVAVVPVGLTRHRQRLPALRTLTAGEARSLIHVVEGWQRHFLATLDTRFVFLADEIYLLAGRDVPSSDAYEDFPVEEDGIGLVRRFEDEFVRACRRAKSGGRGAPRLCRVRPRTTDASAHPPRGAPSAGPGEHEGGVSPLRTSVGGIDSPPMKSVTIVTGEMYGPRMAALVAALDEPRGRVTVAPVPNELFGPGIGVAGLLSGRDIQRHLASLDGLGDEVLVPSITVRDGDGVFLDDLTPADLARDLGVSITLVEPTGAALLHAIQHAVAPRVTEERPRSSGARRGLGGVGAMSGPPAKRESEERPGSPGPLPSVGGVWGAMSGPPTR
;
A
#
# COMPACT_ATOMS: atom_id res chain seq x y z
N MET A 1 46.92 1.91 35.92
CA MET A 1 48.08 1.01 36.09
C MET A 1 48.08 0.03 34.94
N ALA A 2 49.26 -0.15 34.35
CA ALA A 2 49.54 -0.81 33.08
C ALA A 2 49.33 -2.35 33.11
N PRO A 3 49.47 -3.04 31.96
CA PRO A 3 48.76 -4.26 31.57
C PRO A 3 49.64 -5.52 31.61
N HIS A 4 49.07 -6.68 31.26
CA HIS A 4 49.85 -7.87 30.92
C HIS A 4 49.40 -8.53 29.61
N THR A 5 50.36 -8.64 28.70
CA THR A 5 50.54 -9.60 27.59
C THR A 5 52.07 -9.67 27.36
N PRO A 6 52.65 -10.55 26.53
CA PRO A 6 52.55 -12.01 26.27
C PRO A 6 53.90 -12.71 26.68
N PRO A 7 54.31 -13.94 26.22
CA PRO A 7 54.95 -14.19 24.90
C PRO A 7 54.81 -15.68 24.38
N PRO A 8 55.64 -16.25 23.46
CA PRO A 8 55.54 -16.08 22.00
C PRO A 8 55.75 -17.36 21.11
N LEU A 9 55.48 -17.19 19.80
CA LEU A 9 56.20 -17.64 18.57
C LEU A 9 56.60 -19.13 18.27
N GLY A 10 56.29 -19.53 17.03
CA GLY A 10 57.01 -20.50 16.18
C GLY A 10 56.24 -20.82 14.88
N SER A 11 56.40 -20.05 13.79
CA SER A 11 57.21 -20.38 12.57
C SER A 11 57.02 -21.83 12.07
N GLY A 12 56.37 -22.12 10.94
CA GLY A 12 56.75 -21.81 9.55
C GLY A 12 56.41 -23.02 8.64
N PRO A 13 56.44 -22.90 7.30
CA PRO A 13 55.52 -23.58 6.38
C PRO A 13 56.09 -24.82 5.67
N GLY A 14 55.22 -25.66 5.08
CA GLY A 14 55.60 -26.76 4.20
C GLY A 14 54.45 -27.32 3.35
N ASP A 15 54.45 -26.99 2.07
CA ASP A 15 53.84 -27.67 0.92
C ASP A 15 55.02 -27.89 -0.08
N PRO A 16 55.04 -28.80 -1.09
CA PRO A 16 53.97 -29.64 -1.63
C PRO A 16 54.36 -31.12 -1.92
N GLY A 17 53.37 -31.95 -2.25
CA GLY A 17 53.61 -33.33 -2.68
C GLY A 17 52.49 -33.94 -3.51
N ARG A 18 52.61 -33.83 -4.85
CA ARG A 18 51.96 -34.74 -5.81
C ARG A 18 52.39 -36.18 -5.55
N CYS A 19 51.47 -37.14 -5.61
CA CYS A 19 51.73 -38.40 -6.31
C CYS A 19 50.46 -39.15 -6.69
N SER A 20 50.57 -39.86 -7.80
CA SER A 20 49.56 -40.47 -8.63
C SER A 20 49.54 -42.00 -8.50
N ILE A 21 48.36 -42.59 -8.74
CA ILE A 21 48.07 -43.90 -9.36
C ILE A 21 48.45 -45.20 -8.62
N SER A 22 47.42 -46.03 -8.35
CA SER A 22 47.28 -47.49 -8.59
C SER A 22 46.24 -48.04 -7.59
N GLY A 23 45.29 -48.94 -7.86
CA GLY A 23 45.03 -49.84 -8.98
C GLY A 23 44.73 -51.25 -8.43
N SER A 24 43.45 -51.69 -8.41
CA SER A 24 42.97 -53.09 -8.38
C SER A 24 41.43 -53.08 -8.28
N VAL A 25 40.62 -53.31 -9.32
CA VAL A 25 40.32 -54.53 -10.11
C VAL A 25 39.61 -55.64 -9.31
N ALA A 26 38.32 -55.84 -9.63
CA ALA A 26 37.56 -57.10 -9.84
C ALA A 26 36.05 -56.83 -9.62
N GLY A 27 35.09 -57.19 -10.47
CA GLY A 27 35.06 -57.87 -11.75
C GLY A 27 33.59 -58.12 -12.16
N LEU A 28 33.33 -58.13 -13.49
CA LEU A 28 32.30 -58.87 -14.25
C LEU A 28 30.82 -58.59 -13.90
N ASP A 29 29.88 -58.36 -14.83
CA ASP A 29 29.55 -59.24 -15.95
C ASP A 29 28.79 -58.52 -17.11
N THR A 30 28.89 -59.15 -18.29
CA THR A 30 28.25 -59.06 -19.62
C THR A 30 26.92 -58.29 -19.77
N GLY A 31 26.54 -57.66 -20.89
CA GLY A 31 26.77 -57.82 -22.33
C GLY A 31 25.45 -57.36 -23.01
N ARG A 32 25.44 -56.51 -24.04
CA ARG A 32 25.30 -56.94 -25.44
C ARG A 32 25.30 -55.70 -26.35
N ARG A 33 26.10 -55.76 -27.40
CA ARG A 33 26.23 -54.79 -28.50
C ARG A 33 25.07 -54.96 -29.49
N THR A 34 24.70 -53.88 -30.18
CA THR A 34 24.65 -53.84 -31.65
C THR A 34 24.80 -52.41 -32.13
N ALA A 35 25.73 -52.22 -33.07
CA ALA A 35 26.06 -50.99 -33.76
C ALA A 35 25.68 -51.13 -35.24
N THR A 36 25.20 -50.06 -35.87
CA THR A 36 25.36 -49.73 -37.31
C THR A 36 24.61 -48.40 -37.59
N THR A 37 24.89 -47.50 -38.53
CA THR A 37 26.09 -46.92 -39.20
C THR A 37 25.53 -45.73 -40.04
N LEU A 38 26.21 -44.58 -39.97
CA LEU A 38 26.36 -43.46 -40.92
C LEU A 38 25.44 -43.29 -42.16
N GLY A 39 25.06 -42.02 -42.44
CA GLY A 39 24.72 -41.54 -43.80
C GLY A 39 24.32 -40.05 -43.86
N CYS A 40 25.07 -39.24 -44.62
CA CYS A 40 24.90 -37.79 -44.89
C CYS A 40 23.78 -37.44 -45.91
N GLY A 41 23.05 -36.33 -45.65
CA GLY A 41 22.44 -35.30 -46.56
C GLY A 41 21.62 -35.70 -47.81
N PRO A 42 20.82 -34.80 -48.46
CA PRO A 42 20.72 -33.33 -48.32
C PRO A 42 19.28 -32.78 -48.11
N ALA A 43 19.15 -31.44 -48.10
CA ALA A 43 17.96 -30.65 -47.84
C ALA A 43 16.90 -30.62 -48.97
N ALA A 44 15.60 -30.55 -48.61
CA ALA A 44 14.57 -29.70 -49.23
C ALA A 44 13.19 -29.84 -48.53
N GLU A 45 12.65 -28.67 -48.18
CA GLU A 45 11.26 -28.19 -47.98
C GLU A 45 10.03 -29.11 -47.79
N ALA A 46 9.24 -28.69 -46.79
CA ALA A 46 7.79 -28.51 -46.75
C ALA A 46 6.85 -29.72 -46.85
N ALA A 47 6.21 -30.06 -45.73
CA ALA A 47 4.81 -29.69 -45.43
C ALA A 47 4.13 -30.70 -44.49
N SER A 48 3.48 -30.15 -43.46
CA SER A 48 2.25 -30.62 -42.82
C SER A 48 2.15 -32.08 -42.36
N SER A 49 2.24 -32.29 -41.04
CA SER A 49 1.26 -33.13 -40.31
C SER A 49 1.49 -33.02 -38.79
N VAL A 50 0.94 -31.96 -38.18
CA VAL A 50 0.70 -31.98 -36.74
C VAL A 50 -0.56 -32.82 -36.51
N SER A 51 -0.37 -34.12 -36.29
CA SER A 51 -1.42 -35.02 -35.85
C SER A 51 -1.52 -35.00 -34.32
N ARG A 52 -2.77 -34.85 -33.87
CA ARG A 52 -3.22 -34.74 -32.49
C ARG A 52 -2.80 -35.96 -31.66
N SER A 53 -2.25 -35.71 -30.47
CA SER A 53 -2.71 -36.33 -29.22
C SER A 53 -1.90 -35.79 -28.05
N ARG A 54 -2.49 -34.92 -27.22
CA ARG A 54 -2.13 -34.78 -25.81
C ARG A 54 -3.37 -34.30 -25.05
N LYS A 55 -3.88 -35.19 -24.20
CA LYS A 55 -4.91 -34.92 -23.20
C LYS A 55 -4.35 -33.95 -22.16
N GLY A 56 -5.11 -32.89 -21.88
CA GLY A 56 -5.30 -32.30 -20.54
C GLY A 56 -4.07 -31.77 -19.82
N THR A 57 -3.59 -30.59 -20.22
CA THR A 57 -2.98 -29.62 -19.32
C THR A 57 -3.66 -28.28 -19.60
N ALA A 58 -4.15 -27.59 -18.56
CA ALA A 58 -4.76 -26.27 -18.73
C ALA A 58 -3.79 -25.38 -19.53
N THR A 59 -4.27 -24.74 -20.60
CA THR A 59 -3.43 -23.88 -21.44
C THR A 59 -2.93 -22.70 -20.61
N GLU A 60 -1.63 -22.67 -20.30
CA GLU A 60 -0.95 -21.54 -19.65
C GLU A 60 -1.11 -20.28 -20.52
N GLY A 61 -1.32 -19.12 -19.88
CA GLY A 61 -1.57 -17.85 -20.57
C GLY A 61 -2.24 -16.81 -19.68
N VAL A 62 -2.22 -15.55 -20.12
CA VAL A 62 -2.81 -14.41 -19.38
C VAL A 62 -4.18 -14.05 -19.93
N VAL A 63 -5.12 -13.72 -19.06
CA VAL A 63 -6.49 -13.34 -19.46
C VAL A 63 -6.61 -11.81 -19.50
N ILE A 64 -7.26 -11.28 -20.53
CA ILE A 64 -7.56 -9.85 -20.64
C ILE A 64 -8.80 -9.52 -19.80
N ALA A 65 -8.66 -8.64 -18.81
CA ALA A 65 -9.77 -8.14 -18.01
C ALA A 65 -10.54 -7.04 -18.75
N SER A 66 -9.84 -6.10 -19.37
CA SER A 66 -10.45 -5.03 -20.16
C SER A 66 -9.52 -4.56 -21.26
N VAL A 67 -10.12 -3.99 -22.31
CA VAL A 67 -9.41 -3.38 -23.43
C VAL A 67 -9.85 -1.93 -23.54
N GLU A 68 -8.90 -1.01 -23.52
CA GLU A 68 -9.17 0.41 -23.64
C GLU A 68 -9.57 0.78 -25.09
N PRO A 69 -10.63 1.58 -25.28
CA PRO A 69 -11.01 2.05 -26.61
C PRO A 69 -9.90 2.86 -27.28
N ARG A 70 -9.79 2.76 -28.61
CA ARG A 70 -8.83 3.51 -29.46
C ARG A 70 -7.34 3.15 -29.25
N THR A 71 -7.05 2.01 -28.64
CA THR A 71 -5.68 1.49 -28.43
C THR A 71 -5.27 0.48 -29.52
N PRO A 72 -3.96 0.14 -29.63
CA PRO A 72 -3.51 -0.93 -30.51
C PRO A 72 -4.24 -2.27 -30.28
N ALA A 73 -4.47 -2.64 -29.02
CA ALA A 73 -5.22 -3.85 -28.65
C ALA A 73 -6.65 -3.85 -29.21
N ALA A 74 -7.38 -2.74 -29.03
CA ALA A 74 -8.75 -2.63 -29.56
C ALA A 74 -8.79 -2.71 -31.09
N ARG A 75 -7.83 -2.09 -31.79
CA ARG A 75 -7.73 -2.16 -33.26
C ARG A 75 -7.35 -3.55 -33.76
N ALA A 76 -6.61 -4.31 -32.97
CA ALA A 76 -6.23 -5.69 -33.27
C ALA A 76 -7.38 -6.69 -33.03
N GLY A 77 -8.53 -6.24 -32.50
CA GLY A 77 -9.69 -7.08 -32.26
C GLY A 77 -9.63 -7.88 -30.95
N LEU A 78 -8.71 -7.53 -30.04
CA LEU A 78 -8.67 -8.09 -28.70
C LEU A 78 -9.91 -7.65 -27.90
N SER A 79 -10.40 -8.54 -27.05
CA SER A 79 -11.60 -8.33 -26.25
C SER A 79 -11.39 -8.85 -24.82
N ALA A 80 -12.18 -8.31 -23.88
CA ALA A 80 -12.20 -8.83 -22.52
C ALA A 80 -12.61 -10.32 -22.52
N GLY A 81 -11.90 -11.14 -21.75
CA GLY A 81 -12.06 -12.59 -21.71
C GLY A 81 -11.12 -13.37 -22.64
N ASP A 82 -10.45 -12.72 -23.59
CA ASP A 82 -9.42 -13.36 -24.41
C ASP A 82 -8.24 -13.82 -23.55
N ARG A 83 -7.67 -14.98 -23.89
CA ARG A 83 -6.46 -15.51 -23.25
C ARG A 83 -5.28 -15.41 -24.21
N ILE A 84 -4.27 -14.62 -23.86
CA ILE A 84 -3.02 -14.54 -24.61
C ILE A 84 -2.11 -15.69 -24.14
N VAL A 85 -1.81 -16.61 -25.04
CA VAL A 85 -1.03 -17.82 -24.78
C VAL A 85 0.45 -17.61 -25.09
N ALA A 86 0.77 -16.83 -26.14
CA ALA A 86 2.14 -16.54 -26.51
C ALA A 86 2.28 -15.14 -27.13
N VAL A 87 3.48 -14.56 -26.99
CA VAL A 87 3.91 -13.31 -27.64
C VAL A 87 5.22 -13.58 -28.35
N ASN A 88 5.32 -13.28 -29.65
CA ASN A 88 6.52 -13.48 -30.46
C ASN A 88 7.08 -14.92 -30.37
N GLY A 89 6.17 -15.90 -30.33
CA GLY A 89 6.52 -17.33 -30.21
C GLY A 89 6.93 -17.79 -28.80
N GLN A 90 6.98 -16.89 -27.80
CA GLN A 90 7.26 -17.22 -26.41
C GLN A 90 5.96 -17.45 -25.63
N THR A 91 5.81 -18.64 -25.03
CA THR A 91 4.64 -18.97 -24.20
C THR A 91 4.63 -18.14 -22.92
N LEU A 92 3.46 -17.60 -22.58
CA LEU A 92 3.27 -16.78 -21.40
C LEU A 92 2.83 -17.61 -20.20
N ARG A 93 3.53 -17.47 -19.08
CA ARG A 93 3.11 -18.07 -17.80
C ARG A 93 2.23 -17.13 -16.99
N ASP A 94 2.53 -15.83 -17.03
CA ASP A 94 1.86 -14.81 -16.23
C ASP A 94 2.02 -13.39 -16.81
N ALA A 95 1.48 -12.40 -16.09
CA ALA A 95 1.48 -11.00 -16.49
C ALA A 95 2.89 -10.40 -16.69
N ILE A 96 3.91 -10.95 -16.01
CA ILE A 96 5.29 -10.47 -16.16
C ILE A 96 5.86 -10.93 -17.50
N ASP A 97 5.64 -12.19 -17.89
CA ASP A 97 6.06 -12.65 -19.22
C ASP A 97 5.37 -11.83 -20.31
N PHE A 98 4.09 -11.47 -20.12
CA PHE A 98 3.41 -10.58 -21.05
C PHE A 98 4.11 -9.22 -21.12
N GLN A 99 4.35 -8.56 -19.98
CA GLN A 99 5.03 -7.25 -19.97
C GLN A 99 6.43 -7.31 -20.58
N PHE A 100 7.18 -8.39 -20.33
CA PHE A 100 8.53 -8.59 -20.83
C PHE A 100 8.55 -8.81 -22.35
N HIS A 101 7.73 -9.75 -22.86
CA HIS A 101 7.71 -10.07 -24.29
C HIS A 101 6.89 -9.07 -25.12
N ALA A 102 5.94 -8.36 -24.52
CA ALA A 102 5.20 -7.27 -25.16
C ALA A 102 5.96 -5.93 -25.19
N ALA A 103 7.22 -5.91 -24.72
CA ALA A 103 8.07 -4.72 -24.77
C ALA A 103 8.48 -4.35 -26.21
N ASP A 104 8.54 -5.31 -27.13
CA ASP A 104 8.92 -5.10 -28.53
C ASP A 104 7.90 -4.26 -29.30
N ASP A 105 8.37 -3.52 -30.32
CA ASP A 105 7.50 -2.70 -31.16
C ASP A 105 6.56 -3.52 -32.04
N ARG A 106 7.00 -4.71 -32.47
CA ARG A 106 6.24 -5.62 -33.32
C ARG A 106 5.91 -6.86 -32.52
N LEU A 107 4.61 -7.09 -32.34
CA LEU A 107 4.09 -8.17 -31.52
C LEU A 107 3.26 -9.10 -32.39
N GLU A 108 3.53 -10.39 -32.30
CA GLU A 108 2.68 -11.46 -32.80
C GLU A 108 2.06 -12.19 -31.60
N LEU A 109 0.75 -12.05 -31.43
CA LEU A 109 0.01 -12.64 -30.32
C LEU A 109 -0.67 -13.93 -30.76
N LEU A 110 -0.48 -14.99 -29.98
CA LEU A 110 -1.32 -16.18 -30.04
C LEU A 110 -2.41 -16.08 -28.98
N VAL A 111 -3.67 -16.00 -29.42
CA VAL A 111 -4.83 -15.76 -28.55
C VAL A 111 -5.79 -16.93 -28.61
N GLU A 112 -6.27 -17.36 -27.45
CA GLU A 112 -7.35 -18.31 -27.27
C GLU A 112 -8.64 -17.56 -26.90
N ARG A 113 -9.71 -17.77 -27.67
CA ARG A 113 -11.06 -17.25 -27.41
C ARG A 113 -12.03 -18.42 -27.48
N ASP A 114 -12.87 -18.57 -26.46
CA ASP A 114 -13.86 -19.66 -26.37
C ASP A 114 -13.25 -21.07 -26.57
N GLN A 115 -12.07 -21.31 -26.00
CA GLN A 115 -11.29 -22.56 -26.13
C GLN A 115 -10.77 -22.85 -27.55
N ALA A 116 -10.85 -21.89 -28.48
CA ALA A 116 -10.29 -21.98 -29.81
C ALA A 116 -9.12 -21.00 -29.98
N LEU A 117 -8.00 -21.50 -30.53
CA LEU A 117 -6.88 -20.64 -30.91
C LEU A 117 -7.25 -19.83 -32.16
N LEU A 118 -7.15 -18.51 -32.04
CA LEU A 118 -7.27 -17.58 -33.15
C LEU A 118 -5.99 -17.63 -34.01
N PRO A 119 -6.06 -17.24 -35.29
CA PRO A 119 -4.87 -16.99 -36.09
C PRO A 119 -3.94 -15.98 -35.40
N PRO A 120 -2.60 -16.09 -35.56
CA PRO A 120 -1.66 -15.15 -34.96
C PRO A 120 -2.02 -13.70 -35.30
N ILE A 121 -2.18 -12.88 -34.27
CA ILE A 121 -2.57 -11.48 -34.39
C ILE A 121 -1.31 -10.64 -34.35
N ALA A 122 -0.89 -10.13 -35.51
CA ALA A 122 0.22 -9.20 -35.60
C ALA A 122 -0.26 -7.77 -35.31
N LEU A 123 0.40 -7.07 -34.40
CA LEU A 123 0.12 -5.68 -34.09
C LEU A 123 1.42 -4.91 -33.78
N THR A 124 1.36 -3.59 -33.95
CA THR A 124 2.47 -2.70 -33.65
C THR A 124 2.15 -1.85 -32.43
N ARG A 125 3.01 -1.90 -31.41
CA ARG A 125 2.92 -1.06 -30.23
C ARG A 125 3.20 0.39 -30.64
N ARG A 126 2.34 1.32 -30.20
CA ARG A 126 2.49 2.76 -30.44
C ARG A 126 2.28 3.47 -29.12
N GLY A 127 3.37 3.70 -28.38
CA GLY A 127 3.35 4.30 -27.05
C GLY A 127 3.71 3.32 -25.93
N PRO A 128 3.59 3.75 -24.66
CA PRO A 128 4.05 3.00 -23.51
C PRO A 128 3.18 1.78 -23.17
N ASP A 129 1.96 1.67 -23.69
CA ASP A 129 1.09 0.55 -23.41
C ASP A 129 0.31 0.06 -24.64
N LEU A 130 -0.09 -1.21 -24.59
CA LEU A 130 -0.90 -1.88 -25.60
C LEU A 130 -2.40 -1.53 -25.45
N GLY A 131 -2.81 -1.04 -24.27
CA GLY A 131 -4.18 -0.71 -23.93
C GLY A 131 -4.99 -1.90 -23.43
N VAL A 132 -4.33 -2.85 -22.77
CA VAL A 132 -4.94 -4.04 -22.18
C VAL A 132 -4.67 -4.09 -20.69
N THR A 133 -5.73 -4.21 -19.91
CA THR A 133 -5.63 -4.57 -18.49
C THR A 133 -5.72 -6.08 -18.38
N LEU A 134 -4.69 -6.71 -17.81
CA LEU A 134 -4.70 -8.15 -17.55
C LEU A 134 -5.48 -8.46 -16.27
N ALA A 135 -6.14 -9.62 -16.24
CA ALA A 135 -6.78 -10.13 -15.04
C ALA A 135 -5.71 -10.53 -14.01
N ALA A 136 -5.99 -10.27 -12.74
CA ALA A 136 -5.12 -10.69 -11.65
C ALA A 136 -5.00 -12.23 -11.59
N PRO A 137 -3.86 -12.77 -11.14
CA PRO A 137 -3.66 -14.22 -10.98
C PRO A 137 -4.71 -14.86 -10.07
N ARG A 138 -5.09 -16.11 -10.34
CA ARG A 138 -6.06 -16.82 -9.50
C ARG A 138 -5.41 -17.26 -8.18
N PRO A 139 -6.16 -17.43 -7.06
CA PRO A 139 -5.62 -17.86 -5.76
C PRO A 139 -4.89 -19.22 -5.72
N GLY A 140 -4.93 -20.01 -6.80
CA GLY A 140 -4.15 -21.25 -6.95
C GLY A 140 -2.88 -21.10 -7.78
N GLU A 141 -2.66 -19.92 -8.37
CA GLU A 141 -1.51 -19.59 -9.22
C GLU A 141 -0.48 -18.72 -8.47
N ILE A 142 -0.81 -18.23 -7.27
CA ILE A 142 0.03 -17.35 -6.44
C ILE A 142 0.85 -18.20 -5.46
N ALA A 143 2.16 -17.95 -5.39
CA ALA A 143 3.01 -18.58 -4.39
C ALA A 143 2.63 -18.10 -2.99
N THR A 144 2.36 -19.04 -2.08
CA THR A 144 1.98 -18.74 -0.70
C THR A 144 3.09 -19.05 0.29
N CYS A 145 3.19 -18.22 1.33
CA CYS A 145 4.23 -18.33 2.34
C CYS A 145 4.05 -19.57 3.22
N ALA A 146 5.07 -20.41 3.35
CA ALA A 146 5.04 -21.55 4.29
C ALA A 146 5.47 -21.16 5.72
N ASN A 147 6.09 -19.99 5.89
CA ASN A 147 6.65 -19.55 7.17
C ASN A 147 5.59 -19.44 8.28
N LYS A 148 6.05 -19.68 9.51
CA LYS A 148 5.26 -19.60 10.74
C LYS A 148 5.79 -18.51 11.66
N CYS A 149 5.99 -17.33 11.08
CA CYS A 149 6.64 -16.23 11.76
C CYS A 149 6.01 -15.95 13.12
N VAL A 150 6.83 -15.71 14.13
CA VAL A 150 6.38 -15.44 15.51
C VAL A 150 5.50 -14.20 15.59
N PHE A 151 5.58 -13.30 14.61
CA PHE A 151 4.83 -12.05 14.46
C PHE A 151 3.79 -12.09 13.33
N CYS A 152 3.55 -13.23 12.67
CA CYS A 152 2.68 -13.30 11.49
C CYS A 152 1.26 -12.75 11.78
N PHE A 153 0.84 -11.73 11.03
CA PHE A 153 -0.47 -11.10 11.22
C PHE A 153 -1.63 -12.00 10.78
N VAL A 154 -1.44 -12.78 9.71
CA VAL A 154 -2.46 -13.71 9.20
C VAL A 154 -2.81 -14.81 10.21
N HIS A 155 -1.82 -15.32 10.95
CA HIS A 155 -2.05 -16.35 11.98
C HIS A 155 -2.83 -15.87 13.20
N GLN A 156 -2.99 -14.56 13.38
CA GLN A 156 -3.73 -13.96 14.48
C GLN A 156 -5.03 -13.27 14.01
N LEU A 157 -5.49 -13.57 12.79
CA LEU A 157 -6.79 -13.07 12.34
C LEU A 157 -7.93 -13.83 13.04
N PRO A 158 -9.00 -13.14 13.47
CA PRO A 158 -10.20 -13.83 13.91
C PRO A 158 -10.79 -14.67 12.78
N ARG A 159 -11.61 -15.67 13.11
CA ARG A 159 -12.35 -16.46 12.12
C ARG A 159 -13.53 -15.66 11.56
N GLY A 160 -13.94 -16.01 10.35
CA GLY A 160 -15.13 -15.42 9.72
C GLY A 160 -14.87 -14.09 9.00
N LEU A 161 -13.60 -13.68 8.87
CA LEU A 161 -13.24 -12.58 7.98
C LEU A 161 -13.21 -13.05 6.52
N ARG A 162 -13.05 -12.09 5.60
CA ARG A 162 -12.92 -12.37 4.17
C ARG A 162 -11.78 -13.37 3.87
N LYS A 163 -12.03 -14.29 2.92
CA LYS A 163 -11.07 -15.34 2.53
C LYS A 163 -9.71 -14.80 2.07
N SER A 164 -9.71 -13.67 1.37
CA SER A 164 -8.47 -13.05 0.87
C SER A 164 -7.51 -12.60 1.96
N LEU A 165 -8.00 -12.28 3.18
CA LEU A 165 -7.13 -11.92 4.30
C LEU A 165 -6.32 -13.09 4.86
N TYR A 166 -6.77 -14.33 4.63
CA TYR A 166 -6.08 -15.50 5.14
C TYR A 166 -5.00 -16.03 4.20
N VAL A 167 -4.84 -15.41 3.03
CA VAL A 167 -3.78 -15.77 2.09
C VAL A 167 -2.50 -15.08 2.54
N LYS A 168 -1.43 -15.86 2.70
CA LYS A 168 -0.09 -15.35 2.96
C LYS A 168 0.66 -15.34 1.64
N ASP A 169 0.84 -14.16 1.06
CA ASP A 169 1.59 -14.04 -0.18
C ASP A 169 3.10 -14.11 0.10
N ASP A 170 3.85 -14.84 -0.74
CA ASP A 170 5.32 -14.82 -0.77
C ASP A 170 5.79 -14.90 -2.23
N ASP A 171 5.06 -14.19 -3.10
CA ASP A 171 5.21 -14.25 -4.55
C ASP A 171 6.00 -13.03 -5.06
N TYR A 172 7.17 -13.27 -5.64
CA TYR A 172 8.03 -12.21 -6.17
C TYR A 172 7.37 -11.39 -7.28
N ARG A 173 6.36 -11.95 -7.97
CA ARG A 173 5.63 -11.24 -9.01
C ARG A 173 4.73 -10.16 -8.41
N LEU A 174 4.06 -10.49 -7.30
CA LEU A 174 3.27 -9.53 -6.53
C LEU A 174 4.19 -8.52 -5.83
N SER A 175 5.41 -8.92 -5.46
CA SER A 175 6.42 -7.99 -4.96
C SER A 175 6.77 -6.91 -5.98
N PHE A 176 7.08 -7.33 -7.21
CA PHE A 176 7.39 -6.40 -8.30
C PHE A 176 6.19 -5.55 -8.73
N LEU A 177 5.01 -6.16 -8.88
CA LEU A 177 3.83 -5.47 -9.43
C LEU A 177 3.11 -4.58 -8.40
N HIS A 178 3.16 -4.93 -7.12
CA HIS A 178 2.26 -4.37 -6.11
C HIS A 178 2.94 -4.02 -4.79
N GLY A 179 4.26 -4.21 -4.68
CA GLY A 179 4.98 -3.91 -3.45
C GLY A 179 4.80 -4.93 -2.33
N ASN A 180 4.29 -6.13 -2.65
CA ASN A 180 4.10 -7.15 -1.62
C ASN A 180 5.44 -7.69 -1.11
N TYR A 181 5.56 -7.78 0.21
CA TYR A 181 6.78 -8.23 0.84
C TYR A 181 6.99 -9.74 0.73
N ILE A 182 8.19 -10.14 0.27
CA ILE A 182 8.61 -11.54 0.17
C ILE A 182 9.74 -11.84 1.15
N THR A 183 9.74 -13.06 1.71
CA THR A 183 10.73 -13.48 2.69
C THR A 183 12.02 -13.98 2.05
N LEU A 184 12.00 -14.26 0.74
CA LEU A 184 13.05 -14.99 0.02
C LEU A 184 13.38 -16.37 0.61
N SER A 185 12.61 -16.90 1.56
CA SER A 185 12.97 -18.17 2.24
C SER A 185 12.53 -19.39 1.43
N ASP A 186 11.36 -19.30 0.81
CA ASP A 186 10.77 -20.36 -0.01
C ASP A 186 11.03 -20.17 -1.52
N LEU A 187 11.85 -19.18 -1.90
CA LEU A 187 12.19 -18.90 -3.30
C LEU A 187 13.22 -19.93 -3.81
N ASP A 188 12.87 -20.68 -4.86
CA ASP A 188 13.77 -21.63 -5.50
C ASP A 188 14.76 -20.96 -6.48
N GLU A 189 15.76 -21.73 -6.92
CA GLU A 189 16.82 -21.23 -7.82
C GLU A 189 16.28 -20.84 -9.20
N THR A 190 15.23 -21.50 -9.68
CA THR A 190 14.57 -21.19 -10.95
C THR A 190 13.86 -19.84 -10.91
N ALA A 191 13.14 -19.55 -9.83
CA ALA A 191 12.49 -18.27 -9.60
C ALA A 191 13.52 -17.16 -9.40
N LEU A 192 14.60 -17.42 -8.66
CA LEU A 192 15.69 -16.47 -8.49
C LEU A 192 16.42 -16.16 -9.81
N ALA A 193 16.66 -17.18 -10.64
CA ALA A 193 17.21 -16.99 -11.98
C ALA A 193 16.29 -16.15 -12.86
N ARG A 194 14.98 -16.40 -12.82
CA ARG A 194 13.98 -15.62 -13.57
C ARG A 194 13.96 -14.15 -13.15
N ILE A 195 14.01 -13.85 -11.85
CA ILE A 195 14.09 -12.48 -11.34
C ILE A 195 15.29 -11.74 -11.96
N VAL A 196 16.44 -12.40 -12.01
CA VAL A 196 17.68 -11.84 -12.57
C VAL A 196 17.58 -11.67 -14.09
N GLU A 197 17.11 -12.69 -14.80
CA GLU A 197 16.96 -12.69 -16.26
C GLU A 197 16.02 -11.57 -16.74
N GLN A 198 14.86 -11.45 -16.08
CA GLN A 198 13.83 -10.47 -16.43
C GLN A 198 14.03 -9.11 -15.73
N ARG A 199 15.09 -8.97 -14.92
CA ARG A 199 15.41 -7.76 -14.15
C ARG A 199 14.24 -7.19 -13.35
N LEU A 200 13.53 -8.04 -12.61
CA LEU A 200 12.34 -7.65 -11.85
C LEU A 200 12.74 -6.74 -10.69
N SER A 201 12.48 -5.43 -10.84
CA SER A 201 12.93 -4.39 -9.91
C SER A 201 11.91 -3.24 -9.86
N PRO A 202 11.52 -2.73 -8.68
CA PRO A 202 12.05 -3.07 -7.35
C PRO A 202 11.43 -4.35 -6.76
N LEU A 203 12.08 -4.91 -5.73
CA LEU A 203 11.55 -5.99 -4.89
C LEU A 203 11.43 -5.55 -3.43
N TYR A 204 10.43 -6.05 -2.74
CA TYR A 204 10.13 -5.72 -1.34
C TYR A 204 10.42 -6.93 -0.47
N ILE A 205 11.43 -6.84 0.41
CA ILE A 205 12.03 -7.98 1.08
C ILE A 205 11.83 -7.89 2.61
N SER A 206 11.16 -8.90 3.16
CA SER A 206 11.00 -9.11 4.58
C SER A 206 12.27 -9.69 5.22
N VAL A 207 13.18 -8.81 5.64
CA VAL A 207 14.49 -9.19 6.20
C VAL A 207 14.36 -9.63 7.65
N HIS A 208 13.77 -8.77 8.50
CA HIS A 208 13.56 -8.91 9.95
C HIS A 208 14.82 -9.06 10.83
N ALA A 209 15.84 -9.80 10.39
CA ALA A 209 17.14 -9.94 11.03
C ALA A 209 18.16 -10.46 10.01
N THR A 210 19.41 -10.01 10.08
CA THR A 210 20.52 -10.57 9.27
C THR A 210 21.21 -11.75 9.95
N ASP A 211 21.11 -11.87 11.28
CA ASP A 211 21.61 -13.03 12.02
C ASP A 211 20.84 -14.31 11.62
N PRO A 212 21.48 -15.35 11.05
CA PRO A 212 20.77 -16.52 10.55
C PRO A 212 19.97 -17.27 11.61
N ALA A 213 20.50 -17.40 12.84
CA ALA A 213 19.85 -18.14 13.91
C ALA A 213 18.63 -17.38 14.46
N LEU A 214 18.75 -16.07 14.65
CA LEU A 214 17.63 -15.21 15.03
C LEU A 214 16.56 -15.18 13.95
N ARG A 215 16.95 -15.00 12.68
CA ARG A 215 16.01 -14.99 11.55
C ARG A 215 15.26 -16.31 11.45
N HIS A 216 15.94 -17.44 11.57
CA HIS A 216 15.32 -18.76 11.58
C HIS A 216 14.29 -18.90 12.71
N ARG A 217 14.57 -18.39 13.91
CA ARG A 217 13.59 -18.34 15.01
C ARG A 217 12.41 -17.42 14.70
N LEU A 218 12.67 -16.22 14.20
CA LEU A 218 11.64 -15.22 13.86
C LEU A 218 10.65 -15.75 12.82
N LEU A 219 11.12 -16.52 11.83
CA LEU A 219 10.28 -17.14 10.79
C LEU A 219 9.56 -18.43 11.23
N GLY A 220 9.69 -18.82 12.50
CA GLY A 220 9.03 -20.02 13.03
C GLY A 220 9.74 -21.33 12.69
N ARG A 221 11.07 -21.29 12.54
CA ARG A 221 11.95 -22.43 12.26
C ARG A 221 11.53 -23.22 11.00
N PRO A 222 11.51 -22.56 9.83
CA PRO A 222 11.16 -23.24 8.59
C PRO A 222 12.13 -24.39 8.29
N ARG A 223 11.65 -25.47 7.67
CA ARG A 223 12.47 -26.67 7.38
C ARG A 223 13.67 -26.35 6.49
N HIS A 224 13.47 -25.43 5.55
CA HIS A 224 14.52 -24.86 4.73
C HIS A 224 14.70 -23.40 5.15
N SER A 225 15.94 -23.02 5.44
CA SER A 225 16.27 -21.66 5.85
C SER A 225 17.50 -21.25 5.06
N ALA A 226 17.29 -20.51 3.99
CA ALA A 226 18.40 -19.88 3.29
C ALA A 226 18.83 -18.62 4.05
N GLU A 227 20.14 -18.35 4.04
CA GLU A 227 20.68 -17.10 4.54
C GLU A 227 20.22 -15.95 3.63
N ILE A 228 19.80 -14.85 4.26
CA ILE A 228 19.19 -13.73 3.54
C ILE A 228 20.22 -12.88 2.79
N LEU A 229 21.37 -12.62 3.42
CA LEU A 229 22.42 -11.76 2.87
C LEU A 229 22.98 -12.29 1.54
N PRO A 230 23.39 -13.58 1.40
CA PRO A 230 23.88 -14.08 0.12
C PRO A 230 22.86 -13.98 -1.04
N ARG A 231 21.57 -14.11 -0.72
CA ARG A 231 20.49 -13.94 -1.71
C ARG A 231 20.35 -12.49 -2.14
N MET A 232 20.34 -11.57 -1.18
CA MET A 232 20.28 -10.13 -1.46
C MET A 232 21.53 -9.63 -2.20
N GLU A 233 22.72 -10.14 -1.86
CA GLU A 233 23.96 -9.85 -2.59
C GLU A 233 23.89 -10.29 -4.06
N ARG A 234 23.29 -11.47 -4.32
CA ARG A 234 23.08 -11.94 -5.70
C ARG A 234 22.12 -11.04 -6.48
N LEU A 235 21.05 -10.59 -5.84
CA LEU A 235 20.11 -9.63 -6.43
C LEU A 235 20.77 -8.27 -6.68
N ALA A 236 21.57 -7.78 -5.73
CA ALA A 236 22.33 -6.54 -5.87
C ALA A 236 23.35 -6.63 -7.03
N LYS A 237 24.08 -7.74 -7.16
CA LYS A 237 24.98 -8.00 -8.32
C LYS A 237 24.26 -7.98 -9.66
N ALA A 238 22.95 -8.28 -9.67
CA ALA A 238 22.09 -8.21 -10.85
C ALA A 238 21.43 -6.83 -11.06
N ALA A 239 21.84 -5.80 -10.30
CA ALA A 239 21.29 -4.46 -10.34
C ALA A 239 19.80 -4.35 -9.97
N ILE A 240 19.28 -5.29 -9.17
CA ILE A 240 17.88 -5.26 -8.69
C ILE A 240 17.76 -4.31 -7.50
N ARG A 241 16.87 -3.31 -7.59
CA ARG A 241 16.54 -2.45 -6.45
C ARG A 241 15.66 -3.18 -5.46
N MET A 242 15.90 -2.95 -4.18
CA MET A 242 15.28 -3.65 -3.07
C MET A 242 14.87 -2.67 -1.97
N HIS A 243 13.67 -2.86 -1.44
CA HIS A 243 13.17 -2.20 -0.23
C HIS A 243 13.12 -3.25 0.88
N ALA A 244 13.88 -3.07 1.95
CA ALA A 244 13.94 -4.02 3.06
C ALA A 244 12.96 -3.61 4.16
N GLN A 245 12.28 -4.57 4.78
CA GLN A 245 11.41 -4.34 5.93
C GLN A 245 11.86 -5.15 7.15
N ILE A 246 11.77 -4.50 8.30
CA ILE A 246 12.02 -5.06 9.63
C ILE A 246 10.76 -4.84 10.49
N VAL A 247 9.98 -5.91 10.66
CA VAL A 247 9.00 -6.00 11.75
C VAL A 247 9.76 -6.13 13.08
N LEU A 248 9.72 -5.07 13.87
CA LEU A 248 10.41 -4.94 15.15
C LEU A 248 9.59 -5.61 16.26
N CYS A 249 10.14 -6.68 16.80
CA CYS A 249 9.64 -7.44 17.93
C CYS A 249 10.53 -7.15 19.15
N PRO A 250 10.04 -6.42 20.16
CA PRO A 250 10.80 -6.16 21.39
C PRO A 250 11.34 -7.44 22.02
N ASP A 251 12.54 -7.36 22.59
CA ASP A 251 13.30 -8.47 23.21
C ASP A 251 13.77 -9.58 22.23
N LEU A 252 13.49 -9.46 20.93
CA LEU A 252 13.90 -10.44 19.91
C LEU A 252 14.89 -9.85 18.90
N ASN A 253 14.51 -8.78 18.21
CA ASN A 253 15.31 -8.17 17.13
C ASN A 253 15.42 -6.64 17.27
N ASP A 254 15.32 -6.13 18.50
CA ASP A 254 15.56 -4.74 18.86
C ASP A 254 17.01 -4.50 19.31
N GLY A 255 17.30 -3.26 19.74
CA GLY A 255 18.60 -2.86 20.26
C GLY A 255 19.76 -3.18 19.31
N GLU A 256 20.72 -3.96 19.80
CA GLU A 256 21.93 -4.32 19.04
C GLU A 256 21.63 -5.20 17.82
N GLN A 257 20.58 -6.04 17.87
CA GLN A 257 20.20 -6.86 16.71
C GLN A 257 19.57 -6.01 15.60
N LEU A 258 18.79 -4.99 15.96
CA LEU A 258 18.29 -4.01 15.01
C LEU A 258 19.46 -3.25 14.37
N ARG A 259 20.39 -2.75 15.20
CA ARG A 259 21.59 -2.05 14.73
C ARG A 259 22.38 -2.91 13.75
N ARG A 260 22.68 -4.15 14.13
CA ARG A 260 23.37 -5.11 13.26
C ARG A 260 22.64 -5.28 11.93
N THR A 261 21.34 -5.54 11.96
CA THR A 261 20.52 -5.76 10.76
C THR A 261 20.56 -4.56 9.82
N VAL A 262 20.40 -3.34 10.33
CA VAL A 262 20.44 -2.11 9.51
C VAL A 262 21.82 -1.91 8.90
N PHE A 263 22.90 -2.05 9.68
CA PHE A 263 24.26 -1.81 9.21
C PHE A 263 24.79 -2.91 8.30
N ASP A 264 24.35 -4.16 8.47
CA ASP A 264 24.67 -5.28 7.57
C ASP A 264 24.05 -5.08 6.17
N LEU A 265 22.99 -4.28 6.04
CA LEU A 265 22.36 -3.97 4.75
C LEU A 265 23.02 -2.79 4.02
N VAL A 266 23.78 -1.93 4.72
CA VAL A 266 24.45 -0.75 4.13
C VAL A 266 25.39 -1.11 2.98
N PRO A 267 26.23 -2.18 3.04
CA PRO A 267 27.09 -2.57 1.93
C PRO A 267 26.35 -2.93 0.64
N LEU A 268 25.04 -3.18 0.71
CA LEU A 268 24.20 -3.47 -0.46
C LEU A 268 23.62 -2.20 -1.10
N HIS A 269 23.81 -1.02 -0.50
CA HIS A 269 23.48 0.27 -1.12
C HIS A 269 24.32 0.47 -2.42
N PRO A 270 23.74 1.00 -3.52
CA PRO A 270 22.40 1.59 -3.65
C PRO A 270 21.29 0.60 -4.02
N HIS A 271 21.59 -0.71 -4.06
CA HIS A 271 20.62 -1.72 -4.48
C HIS A 271 19.61 -2.03 -3.39
N VAL A 272 20.02 -2.08 -2.13
CA VAL A 272 19.08 -1.84 -1.04
C VAL A 272 18.88 -0.33 -0.98
N THR A 273 17.72 0.13 -1.42
CA THR A 273 17.38 1.56 -1.49
C THR A 273 16.94 2.06 -0.11
N THR A 274 16.15 1.26 0.60
CA THR A 274 15.56 1.65 1.88
C THR A 274 15.43 0.49 2.85
N VAL A 275 15.35 0.83 4.14
CA VAL A 275 15.05 -0.06 5.26
C VAL A 275 13.88 0.52 6.06
N ALA A 276 12.70 -0.07 5.91
CA ALA A 276 11.52 0.23 6.70
C ALA A 276 11.56 -0.52 8.05
N VAL A 277 11.33 0.19 9.16
CA VAL A 277 11.21 -0.40 10.49
C VAL A 277 9.80 -0.14 11.01
N VAL A 278 9.03 -1.21 11.13
CA VAL A 278 7.62 -1.18 11.54
C VAL A 278 7.47 -1.93 12.87
N PRO A 279 6.64 -1.45 13.82
CA PRO A 279 6.40 -2.17 15.06
C PRO A 279 5.57 -3.42 14.80
N VAL A 280 5.71 -4.45 15.65
CA VAL A 280 4.86 -5.63 15.56
C VAL A 280 3.40 -5.31 15.89
N GLY A 281 2.49 -5.56 14.94
CA GLY A 281 1.06 -5.48 15.17
C GLY A 281 0.54 -6.72 15.89
N LEU A 282 -0.06 -6.56 17.07
CA LEU A 282 -0.59 -7.67 17.88
C LEU A 282 -2.11 -7.54 18.04
N THR A 283 -2.84 -8.58 17.64
CA THR A 283 -4.28 -8.69 17.86
C THR A 283 -4.58 -9.46 19.15
N ARG A 284 -5.79 -9.29 19.69
CA ARG A 284 -6.32 -10.06 20.81
C ARG A 284 -6.58 -11.54 20.48
N HIS A 285 -6.47 -11.94 19.21
CA HIS A 285 -6.75 -13.30 18.73
C HIS A 285 -5.51 -14.20 18.65
N ARG A 286 -4.37 -13.79 19.22
CA ARG A 286 -3.10 -14.56 19.26
C ARG A 286 -3.11 -15.79 20.17
N GLN A 287 -4.18 -16.58 20.17
CA GLN A 287 -4.25 -17.81 20.97
C GLN A 287 -3.26 -18.85 20.42
N ARG A 288 -2.44 -19.45 21.31
CA ARG A 288 -1.47 -20.51 20.96
C ARG A 288 -0.33 -20.07 20.03
N LEU A 289 -0.03 -18.77 19.98
CA LEU A 289 1.16 -18.22 19.32
C LEU A 289 2.24 -17.87 20.36
N PRO A 290 3.52 -17.75 19.96
CA PRO A 290 4.58 -17.27 20.84
C PRO A 290 4.21 -15.93 21.48
N ALA A 291 4.54 -15.79 22.76
CA ALA A 291 4.31 -14.56 23.49
C ALA A 291 5.16 -13.42 22.90
N LEU A 292 4.50 -12.30 22.60
CA LEU A 292 5.10 -11.06 22.12
C LEU A 292 4.44 -9.90 22.85
N ARG A 293 5.15 -8.77 22.91
CA ARG A 293 4.63 -7.49 23.40
C ARG A 293 4.86 -6.41 22.35
N THR A 294 4.08 -5.34 22.43
CA THR A 294 4.33 -4.13 21.66
C THR A 294 5.39 -3.27 22.34
N LEU A 295 5.90 -2.28 21.59
CA LEU A 295 6.75 -1.23 22.16
C LEU A 295 5.96 -0.43 23.21
N THR A 296 6.66 0.00 24.26
CA THR A 296 6.16 1.06 25.14
C THR A 296 6.46 2.44 24.55
N ALA A 297 5.74 3.47 25.00
CA ALA A 297 6.01 4.86 24.58
C ALA A 297 7.45 5.30 24.90
N GLY A 298 8.05 4.79 25.99
CA GLY A 298 9.45 5.08 26.37
C GLY A 298 10.47 4.44 25.42
N GLU A 299 10.24 3.17 25.05
CA GLU A 299 11.07 2.47 24.08
C GLU A 299 10.93 3.11 22.68
N ALA A 300 9.71 3.48 22.27
CA ALA A 300 9.48 4.19 21.01
C ALA A 300 10.26 5.52 20.94
N ARG A 301 10.24 6.33 22.02
CA ARG A 301 11.06 7.56 22.10
C ARG A 301 12.55 7.28 21.99
N SER A 302 13.04 6.20 22.62
CA SER A 302 14.45 5.83 22.57
C SER A 302 14.86 5.35 21.19
N LEU A 303 14.00 4.57 20.53
CA LEU A 303 14.19 4.10 19.16
C LEU A 303 14.26 5.26 18.16
N ILE A 304 13.34 6.23 18.25
CA ILE A 304 13.37 7.44 17.41
C ILE A 304 14.72 8.15 17.55
N HIS A 305 15.19 8.39 18.77
CA HIS A 305 16.46 9.07 19.01
C HIS A 305 17.66 8.33 18.41
N VAL A 306 17.69 7.00 18.56
CA VAL A 306 18.77 6.15 18.00
C VAL A 306 18.75 6.20 16.47
N VAL A 307 17.57 6.04 15.86
CA VAL A 307 17.43 6.00 14.41
C VAL A 307 17.70 7.37 13.78
N GLU A 308 17.27 8.48 14.39
CA GLU A 308 17.65 9.84 13.94
C GLU A 308 19.18 10.02 13.94
N GLY A 309 19.87 9.41 14.91
CA GLY A 309 21.34 9.35 14.92
C GLY A 309 21.91 8.65 13.68
N TRP A 310 21.35 7.50 13.32
CA TRP A 310 21.75 6.75 12.12
C TRP A 310 21.40 7.50 10.83
N GLN A 311 20.22 8.10 10.75
CA GLN A 311 19.77 8.89 9.60
C GLN A 311 20.71 10.07 9.32
N ARG A 312 21.21 10.77 10.34
CA ARG A 312 22.23 11.81 10.17
C ARG A 312 23.54 11.26 9.61
N HIS A 313 23.96 10.08 10.07
CA HIS A 313 25.17 9.42 9.57
C HIS A 313 25.01 8.97 8.10
N PHE A 314 23.87 8.39 7.75
CA PHE A 314 23.60 7.94 6.39
C PHE A 314 23.41 9.09 5.41
N LEU A 315 22.76 10.19 5.80
CA LEU A 315 22.69 11.38 4.94
C LEU A 315 24.09 11.91 4.58
N ALA A 316 25.01 11.90 5.53
CA ALA A 316 26.38 12.37 5.30
C ALA A 316 27.24 11.41 4.44
N THR A 317 26.87 10.13 4.36
CA THR A 317 27.72 9.08 3.74
C THR A 317 27.12 8.46 2.49
N LEU A 318 25.79 8.37 2.40
CA LEU A 318 25.01 7.72 1.35
C LEU A 318 24.09 8.69 0.59
N ASP A 319 23.97 9.96 1.03
CA ASP A 319 23.02 10.95 0.51
C ASP A 319 21.54 10.53 0.63
N THR A 320 21.24 9.67 1.59
CA THR A 320 19.89 9.25 1.98
C THR A 320 19.87 8.90 3.47
N ARG A 321 18.72 9.04 4.12
CA ARG A 321 18.50 8.58 5.48
C ARG A 321 18.53 7.07 5.60
N PHE A 322 18.34 6.33 4.49
CA PHE A 322 18.42 4.87 4.33
C PHE A 322 17.43 4.04 5.18
N VAL A 323 17.25 4.37 6.46
CA VAL A 323 16.36 3.73 7.42
C VAL A 323 15.23 4.67 7.81
N PHE A 324 13.99 4.17 7.79
CA PHE A 324 12.78 4.94 8.07
C PHE A 324 11.88 4.20 9.07
N LEU A 325 11.36 4.93 10.06
CA LEU A 325 10.43 4.41 11.05
C LEU A 325 8.99 4.62 10.58
N ALA A 326 8.13 3.62 10.80
CA ALA A 326 6.68 3.78 10.64
C ALA A 326 6.12 4.91 11.49
N ASP A 327 5.11 5.61 10.97
CA ASP A 327 4.46 6.73 11.65
C ASP A 327 3.88 6.29 13.01
N GLU A 328 3.43 5.04 13.12
CA GLU A 328 2.96 4.42 14.36
C GLU A 328 3.96 4.57 15.53
N ILE A 329 5.26 4.50 15.27
CA ILE A 329 6.29 4.63 16.32
C ILE A 329 6.28 6.07 16.88
N TYR A 330 6.09 7.09 16.04
CA TYR A 330 5.99 8.48 16.48
C TYR A 330 4.68 8.73 17.25
N LEU A 331 3.56 8.18 16.76
CA LEU A 331 2.26 8.28 17.43
C LEU A 331 2.31 7.64 18.82
N LEU A 332 2.85 6.42 18.92
CA LEU A 332 3.05 5.71 20.18
C LEU A 332 3.98 6.46 21.15
N ALA A 333 5.01 7.12 20.62
CA ALA A 333 5.94 7.92 21.41
C ALA A 333 5.33 9.23 21.94
N GLY A 334 4.16 9.64 21.42
CA GLY A 334 3.57 10.97 21.65
C GLY A 334 4.41 12.09 21.02
N ARG A 335 5.11 11.79 19.93
CA ARG A 335 5.98 12.73 19.21
C ARG A 335 5.32 13.18 17.92
N ASP A 336 5.74 14.34 17.45
CA ASP A 336 5.33 14.77 16.12
C ASP A 336 6.02 13.93 15.05
N VAL A 337 5.29 13.59 13.98
CA VAL A 337 5.92 12.98 12.80
C VAL A 337 6.89 13.98 12.14
N PRO A 338 7.98 13.52 11.52
CA PRO A 338 8.92 14.35 10.79
C PRO A 338 8.27 15.22 9.69
N SER A 339 9.00 16.24 9.23
CA SER A 339 8.62 17.01 8.05
C SER A 339 8.70 16.15 6.78
N SER A 340 8.06 16.59 5.70
CA SER A 340 8.02 15.85 4.43
C SER A 340 9.41 15.58 3.85
N ASP A 341 10.33 16.55 3.97
CA ASP A 341 11.74 16.40 3.55
C ASP A 341 12.49 15.27 4.28
N ALA A 342 12.00 14.86 5.45
CA ALA A 342 12.61 13.76 6.21
C ALA A 342 12.23 12.38 5.66
N TYR A 343 11.18 12.30 4.84
CA TYR A 343 10.75 11.08 4.16
C TYR A 343 11.30 10.96 2.74
N GLU A 344 12.08 11.95 2.29
CA GLU A 344 12.62 12.01 0.92
C GLU A 344 11.46 11.91 -0.09
N ASP A 345 11.50 10.97 -1.03
CA ASP A 345 10.45 10.77 -2.04
C ASP A 345 9.36 9.79 -1.58
N PHE A 346 9.20 9.55 -0.26
CA PHE A 346 8.27 8.59 0.32
C PHE A 346 8.37 7.17 -0.29
N PRO A 347 9.57 6.55 -0.27
CA PRO A 347 9.85 5.34 -1.04
C PRO A 347 9.19 4.05 -0.53
N VAL A 348 8.63 4.06 0.68
CA VAL A 348 8.02 2.90 1.37
C VAL A 348 6.74 3.31 2.11
N GLU A 349 5.92 4.13 1.45
CA GLU A 349 4.68 4.65 2.02
C GLU A 349 3.72 3.53 2.45
N GLU A 350 3.70 2.43 1.69
CA GLU A 350 2.93 1.23 1.92
C GLU A 350 3.30 0.47 3.20
N ASP A 351 4.40 0.85 3.87
CA ASP A 351 4.79 0.39 5.23
C ASP A 351 4.34 1.34 6.34
N GLY A 352 3.55 2.37 6.00
CA GLY A 352 2.97 3.28 6.98
C GLY A 352 3.96 4.37 7.36
N ILE A 353 4.88 4.67 6.44
CA ILE A 353 5.96 5.62 6.61
C ILE A 353 5.61 6.88 5.82
N GLY A 354 5.32 7.97 6.53
CA GLY A 354 5.02 9.28 5.93
C GLY A 354 3.56 9.48 5.53
N LEU A 355 2.70 8.48 5.74
CA LEU A 355 1.26 8.57 5.54
C LEU A 355 0.66 9.76 6.30
N VAL A 356 0.92 9.85 7.61
CA VAL A 356 0.41 10.91 8.47
C VAL A 356 0.87 12.28 7.96
N ARG A 357 2.16 12.42 7.65
CA ARG A 357 2.72 13.69 7.16
C ARG A 357 2.07 14.11 5.84
N ARG A 358 1.89 13.19 4.90
CA ARG A 358 1.26 13.46 3.60
C ARG A 358 -0.18 13.93 3.77
N PHE A 359 -0.97 13.24 4.58
CA PHE A 359 -2.35 13.64 4.86
C PHE A 359 -2.43 15.06 5.42
N GLU A 360 -1.59 15.36 6.42
CA GLU A 360 -1.57 16.66 7.06
C GLU A 360 -1.14 17.77 6.11
N ASP A 361 -0.14 17.52 5.25
CA ASP A 361 0.29 18.46 4.22
C ASP A 361 -0.80 18.74 3.20
N GLU A 362 -1.48 17.70 2.73
CA GLU A 362 -2.59 17.83 1.80
C GLU A 362 -3.74 18.62 2.40
N PHE A 363 -4.08 18.34 3.66
CA PHE A 363 -5.12 19.04 4.39
C PHE A 363 -4.78 20.53 4.53
N VAL A 364 -3.56 20.85 4.97
CA VAL A 364 -3.09 22.23 5.12
C VAL A 364 -3.01 22.95 3.76
N ARG A 365 -2.53 22.26 2.71
CA ARG A 365 -2.47 22.81 1.35
C ARG A 365 -3.86 23.09 0.79
N ALA A 366 -4.82 22.19 0.98
CA ALA A 366 -6.21 22.38 0.60
C ALA A 366 -6.83 23.57 1.35
N CYS A 367 -6.56 23.69 2.66
CA CYS A 367 -6.97 24.85 3.46
C CYS A 367 -6.38 26.15 2.91
N ARG A 368 -5.11 26.18 2.50
CA ARG A 368 -4.49 27.38 1.89
C ARG A 368 -5.11 27.73 0.54
N ARG A 369 -5.36 26.75 -0.33
CA ARG A 369 -6.00 26.97 -1.63
C ARG A 369 -7.41 27.54 -1.50
N ALA A 370 -8.20 27.05 -0.54
CA ALA A 370 -9.52 27.58 -0.23
C ALA A 370 -9.50 29.08 0.15
N LYS A 371 -8.39 29.58 0.73
CA LYS A 371 -8.21 31.01 1.06
C LYS A 371 -7.90 31.89 -0.14
N SER A 372 -7.16 31.35 -1.13
CA SER A 372 -6.63 32.13 -2.26
C SER A 372 -7.65 32.34 -3.39
N GLY A 373 -8.74 31.56 -3.44
CA GLY A 373 -9.83 31.72 -4.41
C GLY A 373 -10.80 32.86 -4.06
N GLY A 374 -10.48 34.09 -4.47
CA GLY A 374 -11.28 35.28 -4.17
C GLY A 374 -12.41 35.61 -5.16
N ARG A 375 -13.54 36.08 -4.59
CA ARG A 375 -14.82 36.61 -5.14
C ARG A 375 -15.89 35.56 -5.49
N GLY A 376 -16.62 35.12 -4.46
CA GLY A 376 -17.85 34.32 -4.55
C GLY A 376 -17.84 33.06 -3.67
N ALA A 377 -16.66 32.59 -3.27
CA ALA A 377 -16.51 31.39 -2.45
C ALA A 377 -16.49 31.72 -0.93
N PRO A 378 -17.04 30.83 -0.08
CA PRO A 378 -16.97 30.93 1.38
C PRO A 378 -15.55 31.23 1.89
N ARG A 379 -15.37 32.37 2.57
CA ARG A 379 -14.10 32.71 3.25
C ARG A 379 -13.91 31.81 4.47
N LEU A 380 -13.17 30.71 4.34
CA LEU A 380 -12.91 29.79 5.45
C LEU A 380 -11.44 29.39 5.53
N CYS A 381 -10.92 29.32 6.77
CA CYS A 381 -9.62 28.82 7.23
C CYS A 381 -8.52 29.88 7.42
N ARG A 382 -7.96 30.01 8.63
CA ARG A 382 -6.72 30.75 8.92
C ARG A 382 -5.81 29.90 9.84
N VAL A 383 -5.35 28.75 9.34
CA VAL A 383 -4.30 27.94 10.00
C VAL A 383 -3.20 28.85 10.60
N ARG A 384 -3.11 28.93 11.93
CA ARG A 384 -1.99 29.57 12.62
C ARG A 384 -0.74 28.73 12.36
N PRO A 385 0.38 29.31 11.92
CA PRO A 385 1.62 28.55 11.80
C PRO A 385 2.00 28.02 13.17
N ARG A 386 2.24 26.70 13.29
CA ARG A 386 2.93 26.13 14.45
C ARG A 386 4.35 26.69 14.43
N THR A 387 4.67 27.54 15.38
CA THR A 387 6.03 28.02 15.59
C THR A 387 6.88 26.85 16.09
N THR A 388 7.66 26.26 15.20
CA THR A 388 8.87 25.53 15.57
C THR A 388 9.94 26.57 15.85
N ASP A 389 10.06 27.00 17.10
CA ASP A 389 11.37 27.32 17.67
C ASP A 389 11.28 27.53 19.18
N ALA A 390 12.10 26.74 19.88
CA ALA A 390 12.37 26.90 21.29
C ALA A 390 13.47 27.97 21.46
N SER A 391 13.11 29.15 21.96
CA SER A 391 14.03 30.00 22.71
C SER A 391 13.25 30.96 23.62
N ALA A 392 13.61 30.95 24.89
CA ALA A 392 12.94 31.63 25.99
C ALA A 392 13.40 33.09 26.16
N HIS A 393 12.48 34.02 26.42
CA HIS A 393 12.49 34.98 27.55
C HIS A 393 11.27 35.92 27.52
N PRO A 394 10.69 36.33 28.66
CA PRO A 394 9.43 37.09 28.71
C PRO A 394 9.67 38.61 28.85
N PRO A 395 8.72 39.45 28.40
CA PRO A 395 8.55 40.75 29.02
C PRO A 395 7.19 40.91 29.70
N ARG A 396 7.27 41.70 30.77
CA ARG A 396 6.27 42.03 31.79
C ARG A 396 5.25 43.05 31.30
N GLY A 397 4.10 43.09 31.97
CA GLY A 397 3.42 44.34 32.33
C GLY A 397 2.19 44.70 31.51
N ALA A 398 1.01 44.46 32.08
CA ALA A 398 -0.21 45.20 31.77
C ALA A 398 -0.08 46.66 32.24
N PRO A 399 -0.94 47.56 31.73
CA PRO A 399 -1.91 48.14 32.66
C PRO A 399 -3.33 48.26 32.11
N SER A 400 -4.25 48.27 33.08
CA SER A 400 -5.70 48.44 33.03
C SER A 400 -6.16 49.90 33.01
N ALA A 401 -7.26 50.19 32.32
CA ALA A 401 -8.30 51.21 32.60
C ALA A 401 -9.35 51.06 31.48
N GLY A 402 -10.68 51.10 31.60
CA GLY A 402 -11.64 51.66 32.56
C GLY A 402 -12.89 52.02 31.71
N PRO A 403 -14.12 52.01 32.25
CA PRO A 403 -15.36 51.86 31.47
C PRO A 403 -15.93 53.19 30.96
N GLY A 404 -16.68 53.15 29.86
CA GLY A 404 -17.42 54.29 29.32
C GLY A 404 -18.75 53.85 28.71
N GLU A 405 -19.83 54.15 29.43
CA GLU A 405 -21.21 54.11 28.96
C GLU A 405 -21.51 55.33 28.08
N HIS A 406 -22.30 55.18 27.02
CA HIS A 406 -23.22 56.21 26.53
C HIS A 406 -24.24 55.63 25.54
N GLU A 407 -25.52 55.80 25.88
CA GLU A 407 -26.70 55.61 25.03
C GLU A 407 -26.81 56.70 23.95
N GLY A 408 -27.54 56.41 22.86
CA GLY A 408 -28.07 57.42 21.94
C GLY A 408 -28.17 56.94 20.50
N GLY A 409 -29.34 56.45 20.10
CA GLY A 409 -29.59 55.94 18.74
C GLY A 409 -29.77 57.03 17.69
N VAL A 410 -29.37 56.72 16.44
CA VAL A 410 -30.00 57.20 15.22
C VAL A 410 -29.87 56.11 14.15
N SER A 411 -31.02 55.68 13.63
CA SER A 411 -31.13 54.74 12.50
C SER A 411 -30.93 55.47 11.17
N PRO A 412 -30.22 54.87 10.19
CA PRO A 412 -30.58 55.08 8.81
C PRO A 412 -30.99 53.76 8.16
N LEU A 413 -32.19 53.77 7.56
CA LEU A 413 -32.65 52.78 6.59
C LEU A 413 -31.53 52.42 5.62
N ARG A 414 -31.10 51.15 5.64
CA ARG A 414 -30.43 50.52 4.52
C ARG A 414 -31.31 49.40 4.00
N THR A 415 -31.81 49.64 2.80
CA THR A 415 -32.45 48.71 1.89
C THR A 415 -31.77 47.34 1.92
N SER A 416 -32.53 46.33 2.34
CA SER A 416 -32.15 44.92 2.28
C SER A 416 -32.07 44.48 0.82
N VAL A 417 -30.86 44.41 0.28
CA VAL A 417 -30.59 43.56 -0.88
C VAL A 417 -30.66 42.13 -0.37
N GLY A 418 -31.63 41.37 -0.86
CA GLY A 418 -31.90 39.99 -0.45
C GLY A 418 -30.61 39.16 -0.42
N GLY A 419 -30.23 38.77 0.80
CA GLY A 419 -29.18 37.79 1.01
C GLY A 419 -29.64 36.48 0.37
N ILE A 420 -28.79 35.89 -0.45
CA ILE A 420 -28.91 34.47 -0.77
C ILE A 420 -28.63 33.75 0.57
N ASP A 421 -29.69 33.40 1.30
CA ASP A 421 -29.59 32.59 2.50
C ASP A 421 -28.87 31.30 2.13
N SER A 422 -27.59 31.22 2.50
CA SER A 422 -26.81 29.99 2.35
C SER A 422 -27.47 28.95 3.26
N PRO A 423 -27.77 27.74 2.78
CA PRO A 423 -28.43 26.73 3.61
C PRO A 423 -27.60 26.46 4.87
N PRO A 424 -28.23 26.23 6.04
CA PRO A 424 -27.50 25.87 7.25
C PRO A 424 -26.72 24.58 6.99
N MET A 425 -25.40 24.64 7.14
CA MET A 425 -24.54 23.47 6.89
C MET A 425 -24.63 22.49 8.07
N LYS A 426 -24.56 21.20 7.74
CA LYS A 426 -24.64 20.09 8.69
C LYS A 426 -23.49 20.10 9.70
N SER A 427 -23.78 19.63 10.91
CA SER A 427 -22.77 19.13 11.82
C SER A 427 -22.22 17.78 11.31
N VAL A 428 -20.92 17.54 11.49
CA VAL A 428 -20.25 16.37 10.90
C VAL A 428 -19.44 15.63 11.96
N THR A 429 -19.53 14.31 11.99
CA THR A 429 -18.66 13.43 12.79
C THR A 429 -17.64 12.74 11.90
N ILE A 430 -16.36 12.88 12.18
CA ILE A 430 -15.26 12.24 11.43
C ILE A 430 -14.82 10.98 12.18
N VAL A 431 -14.95 9.83 11.52
CA VAL A 431 -14.47 8.54 12.03
C VAL A 431 -12.97 8.39 11.76
N THR A 432 -12.24 7.91 12.75
CA THR A 432 -10.81 7.68 12.66
C THR A 432 -10.38 6.54 13.59
N GLY A 433 -9.20 5.95 13.37
CA GLY A 433 -8.60 5.03 14.33
C GLY A 433 -8.10 5.77 15.58
N GLU A 434 -8.20 5.13 16.73
CA GLU A 434 -7.82 5.69 18.04
C GLU A 434 -6.43 6.34 18.06
N MET A 435 -5.45 5.73 17.38
CA MET A 435 -4.05 6.14 17.44
C MET A 435 -3.79 7.55 16.88
N TYR A 436 -4.56 7.97 15.88
CA TYR A 436 -4.39 9.29 15.25
C TYR A 436 -5.51 10.27 15.62
N GLY A 437 -6.51 9.83 16.38
CA GLY A 437 -7.58 10.68 16.93
C GLY A 437 -7.11 12.04 17.48
N PRO A 438 -6.08 12.10 18.36
CA PRO A 438 -5.57 13.36 18.90
C PRO A 438 -5.04 14.33 17.81
N ARG A 439 -4.38 13.80 16.78
CA ARG A 439 -3.85 14.60 15.67
C ARG A 439 -4.95 15.07 14.74
N MET A 440 -5.91 14.20 14.41
CA MET A 440 -7.10 14.60 13.65
C MET A 440 -7.85 15.74 14.34
N ALA A 441 -8.08 15.62 15.65
CA ALA A 441 -8.72 16.67 16.44
C ALA A 441 -7.95 17.99 16.38
N ALA A 442 -6.62 17.95 16.48
CA ALA A 442 -5.78 19.14 16.37
C ALA A 442 -5.83 19.80 14.97
N LEU A 443 -5.94 19.01 13.89
CA LEU A 443 -6.06 19.53 12.52
C LEU A 443 -7.40 20.21 12.30
N VAL A 444 -8.48 19.57 12.74
CA VAL A 444 -9.84 20.11 12.63
C VAL A 444 -10.01 21.36 13.51
N ALA A 445 -9.43 21.37 14.71
CA ALA A 445 -9.44 22.54 15.60
C ALA A 445 -8.68 23.74 15.03
N ALA A 446 -7.75 23.53 14.09
CA ALA A 446 -7.03 24.60 13.39
C ALA A 446 -7.85 25.24 12.25
N LEU A 447 -9.07 24.77 11.99
CA LEU A 447 -10.02 25.41 11.09
C LEU A 447 -10.68 26.60 11.80
N ASP A 448 -10.47 27.81 11.26
CA ASP A 448 -10.93 29.05 11.90
C ASP A 448 -12.44 29.16 12.09
N GLU A 449 -13.24 28.59 11.18
CA GLU A 449 -14.70 28.67 11.22
C GLU A 449 -15.25 27.51 10.37
N PRO A 450 -15.32 26.26 10.86
CA PRO A 450 -16.14 25.30 10.16
C PRO A 450 -17.58 25.85 10.19
N ARG A 451 -18.22 26.01 9.03
CA ARG A 451 -19.61 26.51 8.90
C ARG A 451 -20.67 25.56 9.53
N GLY A 452 -20.25 24.64 10.40
CA GLY A 452 -21.00 23.66 11.17
C GLY A 452 -20.11 23.03 12.25
N ARG A 453 -20.68 22.31 13.22
CA ARG A 453 -19.92 21.62 14.27
C ARG A 453 -19.20 20.39 13.70
N VAL A 454 -17.87 20.34 13.77
CA VAL A 454 -17.09 19.16 13.39
C VAL A 454 -16.59 18.45 14.64
N THR A 455 -16.97 17.18 14.78
CA THR A 455 -16.55 16.32 15.89
C THR A 455 -15.67 15.21 15.34
N VAL A 456 -14.60 14.86 16.05
CA VAL A 456 -13.76 13.70 15.72
C VAL A 456 -14.14 12.56 16.65
N ALA A 457 -14.36 11.38 16.09
CA ALA A 457 -14.66 10.14 16.79
C ALA A 457 -13.52 9.13 16.60
N PRO A 458 -12.54 9.07 17.54
CA PRO A 458 -11.50 8.05 17.56
C PRO A 458 -12.10 6.71 17.98
N VAL A 459 -12.30 5.81 17.02
CA VAL A 459 -12.93 4.51 17.25
C VAL A 459 -11.89 3.52 17.79
N PRO A 460 -12.14 2.93 18.98
CA PRO A 460 -11.30 1.84 19.49
C PRO A 460 -11.51 0.58 18.64
N ASN A 461 -10.42 -0.09 18.30
CA ASN A 461 -10.50 -1.34 17.55
C ASN A 461 -10.80 -2.50 18.49
N GLU A 462 -12.09 -2.78 18.69
CA GLU A 462 -12.45 -3.91 19.51
C GLU A 462 -12.29 -5.22 18.76
N LEU A 463 -12.57 -5.30 17.44
CA LEU A 463 -12.44 -6.55 16.68
C LEU A 463 -11.05 -7.16 16.86
N PHE A 464 -9.99 -6.42 16.56
CA PHE A 464 -8.60 -6.85 16.68
C PHE A 464 -7.99 -6.56 18.04
N GLY A 465 -8.53 -5.64 18.83
CA GLY A 465 -8.01 -5.25 20.14
C GLY A 465 -7.12 -3.99 20.10
N PRO A 466 -6.77 -3.44 21.28
CA PRO A 466 -6.14 -2.12 21.42
C PRO A 466 -4.72 -2.03 20.86
N GLY A 467 -4.09 -3.17 20.55
CA GLY A 467 -2.80 -3.20 19.85
C GLY A 467 -2.86 -2.77 18.39
N ILE A 468 -4.07 -2.59 17.82
CA ILE A 468 -4.29 -2.20 16.42
C ILE A 468 -5.14 -0.92 16.38
N GLY A 469 -4.51 0.24 16.22
CA GLY A 469 -5.19 1.54 16.35
C GLY A 469 -5.44 2.31 15.03
N VAL A 470 -5.32 1.63 13.87
CA VAL A 470 -5.39 2.26 12.54
C VAL A 470 -6.78 2.22 11.94
N ALA A 471 -7.13 3.21 11.10
CA ALA A 471 -8.48 3.32 10.54
C ALA A 471 -8.80 2.20 9.54
N GLY A 472 -7.84 1.78 8.70
CA GLY A 472 -8.06 0.74 7.68
C GLY A 472 -8.39 -0.66 8.24
N LEU A 473 -8.25 -0.87 9.55
CA LEU A 473 -8.59 -2.12 10.23
C LEU A 473 -9.82 -2.01 11.15
N LEU A 474 -10.58 -0.93 11.04
CA LEU A 474 -11.86 -0.78 11.75
C LEU A 474 -12.95 -1.62 11.08
N SER A 475 -13.73 -2.33 11.89
CA SER A 475 -14.93 -3.04 11.43
C SER A 475 -16.16 -2.13 11.46
N GLY A 476 -17.18 -2.45 10.67
CA GLY A 476 -18.44 -1.71 10.67
C GLY A 476 -19.09 -1.74 12.06
N ARG A 477 -19.00 -2.88 12.77
CA ARG A 477 -19.52 -3.06 14.12
C ARG A 477 -18.75 -2.27 15.18
N ASP A 478 -17.44 -2.05 15.01
CA ASP A 478 -16.69 -1.18 15.93
C ASP A 478 -17.11 0.28 15.78
N ILE A 479 -17.24 0.75 14.53
CA ILE A 479 -17.74 2.08 14.21
C ILE A 479 -19.15 2.26 14.78
N GLN A 480 -20.07 1.34 14.47
CA GLN A 480 -21.45 1.39 14.92
C GLN A 480 -21.56 1.49 16.44
N ARG A 481 -20.89 0.59 17.19
CA ARG A 481 -20.99 0.54 18.65
C ARG A 481 -20.40 1.78 19.30
N HIS A 482 -19.25 2.25 18.81
CA HIS A 482 -18.63 3.45 19.33
C HIS A 482 -19.52 4.68 19.08
N LEU A 483 -19.97 4.88 17.83
CA LEU A 483 -20.82 6.02 17.49
C LEU A 483 -22.17 6.01 18.22
N ALA A 484 -22.78 4.84 18.40
CA ALA A 484 -24.02 4.70 19.19
C ALA A 484 -23.85 5.03 20.68
N SER A 485 -22.62 5.02 21.20
CA SER A 485 -22.31 5.42 22.58
C SER A 485 -22.07 6.92 22.74
N LEU A 486 -21.97 7.68 21.65
CA LEU A 486 -21.71 9.12 21.68
C LEU A 486 -23.02 9.91 21.72
N ASP A 487 -23.11 10.84 22.68
CA ASP A 487 -24.19 11.83 22.71
C ASP A 487 -23.94 12.92 21.66
N GLY A 488 -24.86 13.10 20.71
CA GLY A 488 -24.81 14.19 19.74
C GLY A 488 -23.92 13.94 18.53
N LEU A 489 -24.22 12.85 17.80
CA LEU A 489 -23.69 12.65 16.45
C LEU A 489 -24.05 13.83 15.54
N GLY A 490 -23.14 14.17 14.62
CA GLY A 490 -23.44 15.11 13.57
C GLY A 490 -24.54 14.59 12.62
N ASP A 491 -25.11 15.49 11.85
CA ASP A 491 -26.11 15.18 10.81
C ASP A 491 -25.54 14.31 9.68
N GLU A 492 -24.22 14.15 9.62
CA GLU A 492 -23.48 13.30 8.70
C GLU A 492 -22.21 12.73 9.35
N VAL A 493 -21.91 11.46 9.07
CA VAL A 493 -20.71 10.78 9.53
C VAL A 493 -19.80 10.51 8.34
N LEU A 494 -18.57 11.01 8.41
CA LEU A 494 -17.53 10.76 7.42
C LEU A 494 -16.71 9.56 7.84
N VAL A 495 -16.71 8.53 7.00
CA VAL A 495 -15.97 7.28 7.22
C VAL A 495 -14.87 7.16 6.16
N PRO A 496 -13.61 6.89 6.52
CA PRO A 496 -12.55 6.69 5.53
C PRO A 496 -12.89 5.54 4.57
N SER A 497 -12.79 5.75 3.26
CA SER A 497 -13.11 4.72 2.25
C SER A 497 -12.20 3.48 2.38
N ILE A 498 -10.98 3.65 2.90
CA ILE A 498 -10.06 2.54 3.20
C ILE A 498 -10.60 1.51 4.21
N THR A 499 -11.69 1.84 4.93
CA THR A 499 -12.35 0.89 5.85
C THR A 499 -13.25 -0.13 5.13
N VAL A 500 -13.56 0.12 3.85
CA VAL A 500 -14.38 -0.76 3.01
C VAL A 500 -13.58 -1.32 1.84
N ARG A 501 -14.07 -2.42 1.24
CA ARG A 501 -13.49 -3.00 0.03
C ARG A 501 -13.82 -2.15 -1.21
N ASP A 502 -12.80 -1.89 -2.03
CA ASP A 502 -12.98 -1.31 -3.37
C ASP A 502 -13.87 -2.20 -4.25
N GLY A 503 -14.86 -1.59 -4.91
CA GLY A 503 -15.83 -2.29 -5.76
C GLY A 503 -17.16 -2.63 -5.05
N ASP A 504 -17.09 -3.34 -3.92
CA ASP A 504 -18.29 -3.88 -3.27
C ASP A 504 -18.77 -3.06 -2.06
N GLY A 505 -17.94 -2.16 -1.54
CA GLY A 505 -18.33 -1.17 -0.52
C GLY A 505 -18.69 -1.76 0.84
N VAL A 506 -18.12 -2.92 1.21
CA VAL A 506 -18.39 -3.59 2.50
C VAL A 506 -17.20 -3.53 3.46
N PHE A 507 -17.50 -3.44 4.76
CA PHE A 507 -16.52 -3.48 5.85
C PHE A 507 -15.91 -4.88 6.05
N LEU A 508 -14.94 -5.01 6.96
CA LEU A 508 -14.26 -6.27 7.29
C LEU A 508 -15.18 -7.40 7.79
N ASP A 509 -16.32 -7.02 8.36
CA ASP A 509 -17.34 -7.85 8.98
C ASP A 509 -18.63 -7.95 8.12
N ASP A 510 -18.50 -7.72 6.81
CA ASP A 510 -19.56 -7.80 5.80
C ASP A 510 -20.73 -6.81 5.96
N LEU A 511 -20.65 -5.88 6.92
CA LEU A 511 -21.58 -4.76 7.02
C LEU A 511 -21.40 -3.78 5.87
N THR A 512 -22.45 -3.03 5.54
CA THR A 512 -22.40 -1.95 4.54
C THR A 512 -22.52 -0.58 5.21
N PRO A 513 -22.06 0.52 4.55
CA PRO A 513 -22.34 1.88 4.99
C PRO A 513 -23.85 2.16 5.13
N ALA A 514 -24.69 1.51 4.34
CA ALA A 514 -26.15 1.62 4.44
C ALA A 514 -26.69 0.98 5.73
N ASP A 515 -26.10 -0.12 6.19
CA ASP A 515 -26.46 -0.73 7.49
C ASP A 515 -26.11 0.21 8.64
N LEU A 516 -24.92 0.82 8.61
CA LEU A 516 -24.52 1.83 9.60
C LEU A 516 -25.46 3.05 9.57
N ALA A 517 -25.82 3.55 8.38
CA ALA A 517 -26.72 4.68 8.23
C ALA A 517 -28.11 4.41 8.82
N ARG A 518 -28.66 3.21 8.54
CA ARG A 518 -29.94 2.76 9.09
C ARG A 518 -29.90 2.65 10.61
N ASP A 519 -28.86 2.01 11.14
CA ASP A 519 -28.79 1.68 12.57
C ASP A 519 -28.45 2.91 13.44
N LEU A 520 -27.66 3.86 12.92
CA LEU A 520 -27.32 5.11 13.62
C LEU A 520 -28.31 6.25 13.35
N GLY A 521 -29.18 6.11 12.35
CA GLY A 521 -30.14 7.15 11.96
C GLY A 521 -29.52 8.41 11.35
N VAL A 522 -28.28 8.32 10.85
CA VAL A 522 -27.51 9.44 10.27
C VAL A 522 -26.92 9.05 8.92
N SER A 523 -26.70 10.03 8.03
CA SER A 523 -26.09 9.73 6.72
C SER A 523 -24.61 9.37 6.88
N ILE A 524 -24.18 8.29 6.23
CA ILE A 524 -22.77 7.87 6.16
C ILE A 524 -22.21 8.23 4.80
N THR A 525 -21.07 8.92 4.78
CA THR A 525 -20.35 9.27 3.55
C THR A 525 -18.94 8.69 3.62
N LEU A 526 -18.59 7.89 2.60
CA LEU A 526 -17.23 7.40 2.42
C LEU A 526 -16.34 8.51 1.87
N VAL A 527 -15.19 8.71 2.49
CA VAL A 527 -14.25 9.78 2.14
C VAL A 527 -12.89 9.19 1.85
N GLU A 528 -12.33 9.55 0.69
CA GLU A 528 -10.96 9.18 0.34
C GLU A 528 -9.98 9.56 1.46
N PRO A 529 -9.00 8.70 1.80
CA PRO A 529 -8.07 8.89 2.92
C PRO A 529 -7.01 9.96 2.64
N THR A 530 -7.38 11.08 2.02
CA THR A 530 -6.53 12.23 1.70
C THR A 530 -6.98 13.45 2.47
N GLY A 531 -6.02 14.33 2.80
CA GLY A 531 -6.34 15.56 3.54
C GLY A 531 -7.24 16.50 2.73
N ALA A 532 -7.08 16.51 1.41
CA ALA A 532 -7.90 17.31 0.50
C ALA A 532 -9.34 16.81 0.42
N ALA A 533 -9.56 15.50 0.30
CA ALA A 533 -10.91 14.93 0.26
C ALA A 533 -11.64 15.13 1.58
N LEU A 534 -10.96 14.98 2.73
CA LEU A 534 -11.56 15.27 4.03
C LEU A 534 -12.01 16.72 4.12
N LEU A 535 -11.15 17.69 3.77
CA LEU A 535 -11.54 19.10 3.80
C LEU A 535 -12.73 19.38 2.87
N HIS A 536 -12.71 18.81 1.67
CA HIS A 536 -13.81 18.94 0.72
C HIS A 536 -15.12 18.40 1.29
N ALA A 537 -15.11 17.20 1.91
CA ALA A 537 -16.26 16.58 2.54
C ALA A 537 -16.81 17.44 3.70
N ILE A 538 -15.93 17.96 4.56
CA ILE A 538 -16.32 18.89 5.65
C ILE A 538 -17.01 20.14 5.09
N GLN A 539 -16.54 20.68 3.96
CA GLN A 539 -17.06 21.92 3.37
C GLN A 539 -18.38 21.74 2.59
N HIS A 540 -18.70 20.52 2.15
CA HIS A 540 -19.83 20.25 1.25
C HIS A 540 -20.90 19.34 1.86
N ALA A 541 -20.90 19.11 3.17
CA ALA A 541 -21.97 18.40 3.86
C ALA A 541 -23.31 19.17 3.76
N VAL A 542 -24.30 18.63 3.04
CA VAL A 542 -25.60 19.30 2.76
C VAL A 542 -26.72 18.73 3.63
N ALA A 543 -27.54 19.60 4.26
CA ALA A 543 -28.72 19.21 5.05
C ALA A 543 -29.78 18.46 4.20
N PRO A 544 -30.48 17.43 4.72
CA PRO A 544 -31.61 16.85 4.03
C PRO A 544 -32.74 17.89 4.04
N ARG A 545 -33.39 18.12 2.89
CA ARG A 545 -34.60 18.94 2.86
C ARG A 545 -35.72 18.20 3.57
N VAL A 546 -36.07 18.64 4.78
CA VAL A 546 -37.37 18.29 5.37
C VAL A 546 -38.43 19.03 4.56
N THR A 547 -39.20 18.31 3.75
CA THR A 547 -40.45 18.85 3.21
C THR A 547 -41.40 19.02 4.38
N GLU A 548 -41.48 20.24 4.90
CA GLU A 548 -42.48 20.65 5.88
C GLU A 548 -43.86 20.56 5.21
N GLU A 549 -44.68 19.59 5.62
CA GLU A 549 -46.08 19.54 5.21
C GLU A 549 -46.82 20.73 5.84
N ARG A 550 -47.03 21.80 5.06
CA ARG A 550 -47.98 22.84 5.43
C ARG A 550 -49.41 22.27 5.37
N PRO A 551 -50.16 22.26 6.48
CA PRO A 551 -51.57 21.91 6.42
C PRO A 551 -52.31 23.07 5.72
N ARG A 552 -53.06 22.73 4.68
CA ARG A 552 -53.92 23.60 3.84
C ARG A 552 -53.24 24.20 2.60
N SER A 553 -53.04 23.35 1.59
CA SER A 553 -53.39 23.72 0.21
C SER A 553 -53.81 22.47 -0.55
N SER A 554 -55.11 22.35 -0.77
CA SER A 554 -55.73 21.42 -1.69
C SER A 554 -55.28 21.74 -3.12
N GLY A 555 -54.76 20.74 -3.82
CA GLY A 555 -54.75 20.68 -5.28
C GLY A 555 -53.43 21.00 -5.99
N ALA A 556 -52.55 20.00 -6.11
CA ALA A 556 -51.92 19.53 -7.36
C ALA A 556 -50.73 18.62 -7.04
N ARG A 557 -50.91 17.31 -7.18
CA ARG A 557 -49.79 16.35 -7.19
C ARG A 557 -49.05 16.49 -8.52
N ARG A 558 -47.79 16.94 -8.50
CA ARG A 558 -46.82 16.53 -9.54
C ARG A 558 -45.99 15.40 -8.96
N GLY A 559 -46.40 14.17 -9.29
CA GLY A 559 -45.54 13.00 -9.17
C GLY A 559 -44.58 12.96 -10.35
N LEU A 560 -43.29 12.85 -10.04
CA LEU A 560 -42.28 12.15 -10.85
C LEU A 560 -41.50 11.39 -9.77
N GLY A 561 -41.73 10.11 -9.52
CA GLY A 561 -41.85 9.02 -10.49
C GLY A 561 -40.46 8.42 -10.64
N GLY A 562 -40.10 7.54 -9.72
CA GLY A 562 -38.88 6.76 -9.81
C GLY A 562 -38.97 5.62 -10.82
N VAL A 563 -37.78 5.05 -11.06
CA VAL A 563 -37.39 3.79 -11.73
C VAL A 563 -37.62 3.62 -13.24
N GLY A 564 -36.53 3.25 -13.93
CA GLY A 564 -36.59 2.61 -15.24
C GLY A 564 -35.24 2.57 -15.96
N ALA A 565 -34.54 1.43 -15.87
CA ALA A 565 -33.55 1.05 -16.87
C ALA A 565 -34.21 0.96 -18.26
N MET A 566 -33.55 1.47 -19.31
CA MET A 566 -33.49 0.93 -20.69
C MET A 566 -32.69 1.88 -21.61
N SER A 567 -31.72 1.26 -22.26
CA SER A 567 -30.93 1.58 -23.46
C SER A 567 -31.39 2.70 -24.42
N GLY A 568 -30.44 3.52 -24.89
CA GLY A 568 -30.53 4.31 -26.13
C GLY A 568 -29.80 5.66 -26.07
N PRO A 569 -29.05 6.08 -27.12
CA PRO A 569 -27.85 6.92 -26.95
C PRO A 569 -28.13 8.43 -27.06
N PRO A 570 -27.25 9.29 -26.49
CA PRO A 570 -27.08 10.64 -27.01
C PRO A 570 -25.70 10.81 -27.65
N ALA A 571 -25.75 11.38 -28.84
CA ALA A 571 -24.63 11.75 -29.67
C ALA A 571 -23.73 12.83 -29.04
N LYS A 572 -22.44 12.67 -29.35
CA LYS A 572 -21.39 13.68 -29.57
C LYS A 572 -21.61 15.09 -29.01
N ARG A 573 -20.78 15.44 -28.02
CA ARG A 573 -20.16 16.77 -27.95
C ARG A 573 -18.65 16.61 -28.01
N GLU A 574 -18.07 17.09 -29.09
CA GLU A 574 -16.63 17.26 -29.26
C GLU A 574 -16.18 18.37 -28.31
N SER A 575 -15.15 18.09 -27.51
CA SER A 575 -14.33 19.11 -26.88
C SER A 575 -12.92 18.93 -27.42
N GLU A 576 -12.49 19.94 -28.15
CA GLU A 576 -11.17 20.09 -28.74
C GLU A 576 -10.18 20.44 -27.62
N GLU A 577 -9.30 19.50 -27.25
CA GLU A 577 -8.19 19.77 -26.33
C GLU A 577 -6.87 19.88 -27.09
N ARG A 578 -6.20 21.02 -26.89
CA ARG A 578 -4.85 21.30 -27.37
C ARG A 578 -3.80 20.52 -26.56
N PRO A 579 -2.69 20.12 -27.19
CA PRO A 579 -1.69 19.22 -26.62
C PRO A 579 -0.71 19.96 -25.68
N GLY A 580 -0.39 19.34 -24.55
CA GLY A 580 0.78 19.70 -23.74
C GLY A 580 0.52 19.82 -22.24
N SER A 581 0.26 18.70 -21.56
CA SER A 581 0.53 18.49 -20.13
C SER A 581 0.29 17.00 -19.80
N PRO A 582 1.29 16.23 -19.33
CA PRO A 582 1.05 14.87 -18.87
C PRO A 582 0.27 14.94 -17.54
N GLY A 583 -0.99 14.53 -17.57
CA GLY A 583 -1.81 14.37 -16.37
C GLY A 583 -1.22 13.28 -15.46
N PRO A 584 -1.23 13.45 -14.14
CA PRO A 584 -0.71 12.46 -13.20
C PRO A 584 -1.61 11.22 -13.16
N LEU A 585 -0.99 10.05 -13.14
CA LEU A 585 -1.64 8.76 -12.85
C LEU A 585 -2.18 8.76 -11.40
N PRO A 586 -3.33 8.11 -11.14
CA PRO A 586 -3.89 8.05 -9.79
C PRO A 586 -2.99 7.19 -8.88
N SER A 587 -2.45 7.82 -7.85
CA SER A 587 -1.71 7.18 -6.77
C SER A 587 -2.68 6.52 -5.78
N VAL A 588 -2.62 5.20 -5.64
CA VAL A 588 -3.31 4.45 -4.58
C VAL A 588 -2.38 4.42 -3.37
N GLY A 589 -2.47 5.45 -2.55
CA GLY A 589 -1.69 5.61 -1.31
C GLY A 589 -2.60 6.23 -0.27
N GLY A 590 -3.31 5.39 0.47
CA GLY A 590 -4.21 5.82 1.52
C GLY A 590 -3.44 5.97 2.83
N VAL A 591 -3.53 7.16 3.42
CA VAL A 591 -3.09 7.38 4.81
C VAL A 591 -3.92 6.47 5.72
N TRP A 592 -3.44 6.17 6.93
CA TRP A 592 -4.09 5.27 7.92
C TRP A 592 -3.67 3.80 7.94
N GLY A 593 -2.36 3.57 7.96
CA GLY A 593 -1.77 2.34 8.49
C GLY A 593 -1.54 1.28 7.43
N ALA A 594 -0.27 0.97 7.21
CA ALA A 594 0.16 -0.13 6.39
C ALA A 594 -0.25 -1.47 6.98
N MET A 595 -1.10 -2.17 6.25
CA MET A 595 -0.66 -3.43 5.66
C MET A 595 -1.21 -3.48 4.24
N SER A 596 -0.30 -3.59 3.27
CA SER A 596 -0.63 -3.99 1.90
C SER A 596 -1.31 -5.37 1.97
N GLY A 597 -2.64 -5.37 1.95
CA GLY A 597 -3.36 -6.51 1.41
C GLY A 597 -3.05 -6.58 -0.09
N PRO A 598 -3.08 -7.78 -0.71
CA PRO A 598 -2.96 -7.87 -2.16
C PRO A 598 -4.01 -6.94 -2.81
N PRO A 599 -3.69 -6.31 -3.95
CA PRO A 599 -4.65 -5.48 -4.66
C PRO A 599 -5.90 -6.31 -4.96
N THR A 600 -7.05 -5.68 -4.74
CA THR A 600 -8.35 -6.34 -4.83
C THR A 600 -8.81 -6.51 -6.28
N ARG A 601 -9.66 -7.53 -6.43
CA ARG A 601 -10.33 -8.00 -7.65
C ARG A 601 -11.33 -7.02 -8.23
#